data_AF-A0ABD3N2W7-F1
#
_entry.id   AF-A0ABD3N2W7-F1
#
_cell.length_a   1.000
_cell.length_b   1.000
_cell.length_c   1.000
_cell.angle_alpha   90.00
_cell.angle_beta   90.00
_cell.angle_gamma   90.00
#
_symmetry.space_group_name_H-M   'P 1'
#
loop_
_entity.id
_entity.type
_entity.pdbx_description
1 polymer ?
#
loop_
_entity_poly.entity_id
_entity_poly.type
_entity_poly.pdbx_seq_one_letter_code
_entity_poly.pdbx_strand_id
1 'polypeptide(L)'
;MPRTTDPISTPNQYLRGDILSTASSSSSTAIPNDAISRHAAKGRSVSGRSSYRLRPQRRASSLITSNRANAKSKSWKDKEVQRRLKKEIRDMEKEVVNERIENKRLKRQRALDNERRRMENEYKNAKLGMQALNANRLGNTMRNMNKKQLRQIKKSRMNSKTGVVEFVGAYEK
;
A
#
# COMPACT_ATOMS: atom_id res chain seq x y z
N MET A 1 12.27 -28.19 -0.02
CA MET A 1 12.50 -27.30 1.13
C MET A 1 11.49 -27.68 2.21
N PRO A 2 11.89 -28.35 3.29
CA PRO A 2 10.95 -28.69 4.37
C PRO A 2 10.58 -27.43 5.16
N ARG A 3 9.29 -27.25 5.45
CA ARG A 3 8.79 -26.19 6.33
C ARG A 3 9.00 -26.62 7.78
N THR A 4 9.88 -25.93 8.49
CA THR A 4 10.07 -26.07 9.94
C THR A 4 8.87 -25.45 10.67
N THR A 5 8.19 -26.26 11.48
CA THR A 5 7.05 -25.88 12.33
C THR A 5 7.51 -25.59 13.76
N ASP A 6 8.49 -24.72 13.93
CA ASP A 6 8.92 -24.32 15.27
C ASP A 6 8.15 -23.05 15.68
N PRO A 7 7.47 -23.05 16.82
CA PRO A 7 6.81 -21.84 17.32
C PRO A 7 7.88 -20.82 17.71
N ILE A 8 7.72 -19.58 17.23
CA ILE A 8 8.57 -18.44 17.58
C ILE A 8 8.39 -18.17 19.09
N SER A 9 9.34 -18.64 19.90
CA SER A 9 9.43 -18.32 21.31
C SER A 9 9.96 -16.89 21.47
N THR A 10 9.06 -15.94 21.67
CA THR A 10 9.43 -14.57 22.07
C THR A 10 9.79 -14.57 23.56
N PRO A 11 10.98 -14.11 23.98
CA PRO A 11 11.26 -13.93 25.40
C PRO A 11 10.36 -12.82 25.96
N ASN A 12 9.63 -13.15 27.03
CA ASN A 12 8.81 -12.25 27.84
C ASN A 12 9.48 -10.89 28.03
N GLN A 13 9.00 -9.88 27.30
CA GLN A 13 9.25 -8.48 27.64
C GLN A 13 8.25 -8.10 28.72
N TYR A 14 8.65 -8.24 29.98
CA TYR A 14 7.96 -7.60 31.09
C TYR A 14 8.07 -6.08 30.92
N LEU A 15 7.03 -5.48 30.35
CA LEU A 15 6.81 -4.05 30.38
C LEU A 15 6.54 -3.66 31.84
N ARG A 16 7.46 -2.90 32.43
CA ARG A 16 7.30 -2.38 33.79
C ARG A 16 6.25 -1.25 33.76
N GLY A 17 4.98 -1.61 33.93
CA GLY A 17 3.92 -0.60 34.10
C GLY A 17 2.51 -1.05 33.76
N ASP A 18 2.05 -2.19 34.26
CA ASP A 18 0.60 -2.45 34.33
C ASP A 18 0.02 -1.76 35.56
N ILE A 19 -0.54 -0.58 35.30
CA ILE A 19 -1.51 0.11 36.13
C ILE A 19 -2.83 -0.65 36.05
N LEU A 20 -3.11 -1.50 37.05
CA LEU A 20 -4.45 -1.81 37.61
C LEU A 20 -4.34 -3.10 38.47
N SER A 21 -4.00 -2.92 39.75
CA SER A 21 -4.32 -3.90 40.79
C SER A 21 -4.50 -3.17 42.12
N THR A 22 -5.76 -3.05 42.54
CA THR A 22 -6.18 -2.68 43.89
C THR A 22 -6.28 -3.95 44.73
N ALA A 23 -5.22 -4.27 45.48
CA ALA A 23 -5.30 -5.16 46.64
C ALA A 23 -4.10 -4.90 47.59
N SER A 24 -4.41 -4.23 48.69
CA SER A 24 -3.76 -4.28 50.01
C SER A 24 -2.47 -5.09 50.16
N SER A 25 -1.36 -4.42 50.50
CA SER A 25 -0.30 -4.96 51.36
C SER A 25 0.54 -3.83 51.97
N SER A 26 0.35 -3.65 53.26
CA SER A 26 1.16 -2.93 54.23
C SER A 26 2.68 -3.05 53.99
N SER A 27 3.35 -1.91 53.77
CA SER A 27 4.69 -1.67 54.32
C SER A 27 5.01 -0.18 54.28
N SER A 28 5.36 0.31 55.46
CA SER A 28 5.77 1.68 55.78
C SER A 28 6.96 2.13 54.94
N THR A 29 6.79 3.18 54.16
CA THR A 29 7.87 4.14 53.88
C THR A 29 7.26 5.52 53.81
N ALA A 30 7.25 6.18 54.97
CA ALA A 30 6.88 7.58 55.09
C ALA A 30 7.80 8.39 54.17
N ILE A 31 7.22 9.05 53.18
CA ILE A 31 7.91 10.09 52.42
C ILE A 31 8.13 11.26 53.41
N PRO A 32 9.36 11.74 53.63
CA PRO A 32 9.57 12.86 54.53
C PRO A 32 8.93 14.11 53.93
N ASN A 33 7.88 14.62 54.59
CA ASN A 33 7.22 15.89 54.30
C ASN A 33 8.14 17.13 54.39
N ASP A 34 9.43 16.94 54.70
CA ASP A 34 10.43 17.99 54.84
C ASP A 34 10.80 18.70 53.53
N ALA A 35 10.59 18.07 52.37
CA ALA A 35 10.94 18.71 51.09
C ALA A 35 10.00 19.88 50.75
N ILE A 36 8.73 19.81 51.18
CA ILE A 36 7.73 20.87 50.97
C ILE A 36 7.90 21.98 52.03
N SER A 37 8.33 21.63 53.24
CA SER A 37 8.50 22.58 54.36
C SER A 37 9.75 23.46 54.24
N ARG A 38 10.84 22.98 53.61
CA ARG A 38 12.11 23.74 53.45
C ARG A 38 12.01 25.00 52.59
N HIS A 39 10.94 25.16 51.82
CA HIS A 39 10.70 26.37 51.02
C HIS A 39 9.82 27.42 51.72
N ALA A 40 9.21 27.08 52.86
CA ALA A 40 8.32 28.00 53.60
C ALA A 40 9.06 28.83 54.67
N ALA A 41 10.31 28.49 55.01
CA ALA A 41 11.05 29.09 56.13
C ALA A 41 12.13 30.12 55.71
N LYS A 42 11.88 30.95 54.69
CA LYS A 42 12.71 32.13 54.41
C LYS A 42 11.87 33.37 54.63
N GLY A 43 12.21 34.11 55.69
CA GLY A 43 11.41 35.16 56.30
C GLY A 43 10.76 36.14 55.31
N ARG A 44 9.45 36.36 55.47
CA ARG A 44 8.76 37.54 54.94
C ARG A 44 9.14 38.75 55.78
N SER A 45 9.33 39.90 55.13
CA SER A 45 9.49 41.17 55.85
C SER A 45 8.20 41.50 56.61
N VAL A 46 8.31 41.84 57.89
CA VAL A 46 7.17 42.18 58.77
C VAL A 46 6.50 43.50 58.37
N SER A 47 7.21 44.38 57.67
CA SER A 47 6.62 45.56 57.03
C SER A 47 6.00 45.16 55.69
N GLY A 48 4.71 45.45 55.51
CA GLY A 48 3.91 45.11 54.31
C GLY A 48 4.33 45.78 52.99
N ARG A 49 5.62 46.12 52.80
CA ARG A 49 6.19 46.73 51.59
C ARG A 49 7.41 45.95 51.06
N SER A 50 7.21 44.71 50.65
CA SER A 50 8.20 43.99 49.80
C SER A 50 7.59 43.17 48.66
N SER A 51 6.30 43.32 48.36
CA SER A 51 5.60 42.53 47.33
C SER A 51 5.91 42.88 45.87
N TYR A 52 6.60 43.98 45.58
CA TYR A 52 6.75 44.45 44.18
C TYR A 52 7.98 43.95 43.43
N ARG A 53 8.85 43.14 44.05
CA ARG A 53 9.99 42.54 43.34
C ARG A 53 10.05 41.04 43.57
N LEU A 54 9.12 40.33 42.92
CA LEU A 54 9.27 38.89 42.66
C LEU A 54 10.64 38.69 42.00
N ARG A 55 11.54 37.95 42.66
CA ARG A 55 12.81 37.56 42.04
C ARG A 55 12.48 36.73 40.80
N PRO A 56 13.06 37.03 39.63
CA PRO A 56 12.84 36.20 38.45
C PRO A 56 13.26 34.76 38.78
N GLN A 57 12.30 33.84 38.76
CA GLN A 57 12.57 32.43 38.91
C GLN A 57 13.44 31.99 37.74
N ARG A 58 14.63 31.45 38.01
CA ARG A 58 15.55 30.97 36.97
C ARG A 58 14.78 29.94 36.12
N ARG A 59 14.59 30.22 34.83
CA ARG A 59 13.98 29.27 33.89
C ARG A 59 14.78 27.97 33.93
N ALA A 60 14.12 26.83 34.13
CA ALA A 60 14.74 25.50 34.19
C ALA A 60 15.21 25.02 32.79
N SER A 61 15.96 25.85 32.07
CA SER A 61 16.49 25.55 30.74
C SER A 61 17.48 24.39 30.73
N SER A 62 17.99 23.97 31.90
CA SER A 62 18.80 22.75 32.01
C SER A 62 17.98 21.49 31.69
N LEU A 63 16.66 21.42 31.90
CA LEU A 63 15.89 20.20 31.60
C LEU A 63 15.89 19.88 30.08
N ILE A 64 16.04 20.92 29.24
CA ILE A 64 16.03 20.79 27.78
C ILE A 64 17.42 20.37 27.27
N THR A 65 18.50 20.92 27.84
CA THR A 65 19.87 20.68 27.36
C THR A 65 20.65 19.59 28.11
N SER A 66 20.33 19.32 29.37
CA SER A 66 21.06 18.36 30.24
C SER A 66 20.37 17.01 30.42
N ASN A 67 19.15 16.84 29.91
CA ASN A 67 18.51 15.53 29.92
C ASN A 67 19.14 14.64 28.84
N ARG A 68 19.81 13.56 29.27
CA ARG A 68 20.40 12.53 28.38
C ARG A 68 19.37 11.94 27.39
N ALA A 69 18.07 12.06 27.68
CA ALA A 69 17.00 11.72 26.74
C ALA A 69 16.86 12.74 25.59
N ASN A 70 17.09 14.03 25.86
CA ASN A 70 16.98 15.14 24.89
C ASN A 70 18.28 15.38 24.11
N ALA A 71 19.44 14.96 24.64
CA ALA A 71 20.76 15.12 24.02
C ALA A 71 21.16 14.02 23.00
N LYS A 72 20.20 13.29 22.41
CA LYS A 72 20.50 12.19 21.48
C LYS A 72 20.49 12.66 20.02
N SER A 73 21.39 13.58 19.66
CA SER A 73 21.75 13.75 18.27
C SER A 73 22.52 12.51 17.81
N LYS A 74 21.90 11.68 16.97
CA LYS A 74 22.59 10.54 16.33
C LYS A 74 23.86 11.02 15.64
N SER A 75 24.93 10.22 15.74
CA SER A 75 26.16 10.52 15.02
C SER A 75 25.88 10.58 13.51
N TRP A 76 26.69 11.33 12.77
CA TRP A 76 26.53 11.42 11.32
C TRP A 76 26.61 10.03 10.66
N LYS A 77 27.46 9.15 11.19
CA LYS A 77 27.63 7.79 10.68
C LYS A 77 26.36 6.96 10.85
N ASP A 78 25.70 7.05 12.01
CA ASP A 78 24.43 6.34 12.26
C ASP A 78 23.31 6.84 11.34
N LYS A 79 23.30 8.16 11.06
CA LYS A 79 22.34 8.75 10.11
C LYS A 79 22.59 8.28 8.68
N GLU A 80 23.86 8.14 8.28
CA GLU A 80 24.24 7.63 6.97
C GLU A 80 23.81 6.16 6.81
N VAL A 81 24.10 5.31 7.79
CA VAL A 81 23.69 3.89 7.79
C VAL A 81 22.16 3.78 7.69
N GLN A 82 21.41 4.54 8.50
CA GLN A 82 19.95 4.56 8.43
C GLN A 82 19.43 5.05 7.08
N ARG A 83 20.09 6.02 6.45
CA ARG A 83 19.72 6.51 5.12
C ARG A 83 19.93 5.43 4.06
N ARG A 84 21.05 4.69 4.13
CA ARG A 84 21.35 3.58 3.21
C ARG A 84 20.32 2.46 3.36
N LEU A 85 20.03 2.02 4.58
CA LEU A 85 19.01 1.00 4.85
C LEU A 85 17.62 1.41 4.35
N LYS A 86 17.22 2.66 4.60
CA LYS A 86 15.93 3.17 4.09
C LYS A 86 15.88 3.21 2.56
N LYS A 87 17.01 3.47 1.90
CA LYS A 87 17.10 3.45 0.44
C LYS A 87 16.94 2.01 -0.06
N GLU A 88 17.66 1.07 0.52
CA GLU A 88 17.60 -0.35 0.17
C GLU A 88 16.19 -0.92 0.32
N ILE A 89 15.53 -0.68 1.46
CA ILE A 89 14.14 -1.12 1.68
C ILE A 89 13.21 -0.55 0.60
N ARG A 90 13.33 0.76 0.30
CA ARG A 90 12.51 1.41 -0.72
C ARG A 90 12.76 0.83 -2.12
N ASP A 91 14.01 0.53 -2.45
CA ASP A 91 14.36 -0.01 -3.75
C ASP A 91 13.83 -1.45 -3.88
N MET A 92 13.94 -2.28 -2.83
CA MET A 92 13.30 -3.60 -2.76
C MET A 92 11.77 -3.53 -2.89
N GLU A 93 11.11 -2.58 -2.21
CA GLU A 93 9.66 -2.38 -2.32
C GLU A 93 9.24 -2.02 -3.76
N LYS A 94 10.01 -1.15 -4.43
CA LYS A 94 9.76 -0.79 -5.83
C LYS A 94 9.91 -1.97 -6.76
N GLU A 95 10.93 -2.81 -6.57
CA GLU A 95 11.13 -4.02 -7.36
C GLU A 95 9.91 -4.95 -7.26
N VAL A 96 9.44 -5.23 -6.04
CA VAL A 96 8.24 -6.07 -5.82
C VAL A 96 7.00 -5.47 -6.48
N VAL A 97 6.82 -4.15 -6.42
CA VAL A 97 5.68 -3.47 -7.08
C VAL A 97 5.80 -3.57 -8.61
N ASN A 98 6.99 -3.33 -9.16
CA ASN A 98 7.24 -3.41 -10.60
C ASN A 98 7.00 -4.83 -11.13
N GLU A 99 7.49 -5.85 -10.44
CA GLU A 99 7.22 -7.26 -10.80
C GLU A 99 5.72 -7.57 -10.85
N ARG A 100 4.94 -7.05 -9.90
CA ARG A 100 3.48 -7.24 -9.89
C ARG A 100 2.81 -6.54 -11.08
N ILE A 101 3.28 -5.34 -11.44
CA ILE A 101 2.77 -4.59 -12.59
C ILE A 101 3.10 -5.31 -13.90
N GLU A 102 4.34 -5.76 -14.07
CA GLU A 102 4.79 -6.49 -15.25
C GLU A 102 4.05 -7.82 -15.41
N ASN A 103 3.84 -8.56 -14.32
CA ASN A 103 3.03 -9.77 -14.33
C ASN A 103 1.58 -9.51 -14.80
N LYS A 104 0.97 -8.39 -14.39
CA LYS A 104 -0.37 -8.00 -14.86
C LYS A 104 -0.34 -7.60 -16.34
N ARG A 105 0.68 -6.86 -16.78
CA ARG A 105 0.86 -6.47 -18.20
C ARG A 105 1.03 -7.69 -19.09
N LEU A 106 1.88 -8.65 -18.71
CA LEU A 106 2.11 -9.89 -19.45
C LEU A 106 0.84 -10.76 -19.55
N LYS A 107 0.02 -10.81 -18.49
CA LYS A 107 -1.28 -11.51 -18.56
C LYS A 107 -2.23 -10.84 -19.54
N ARG A 108 -2.30 -9.51 -19.51
CA ARG A 108 -3.13 -8.72 -20.45
C ARG A 108 -2.65 -8.90 -21.89
N GLN A 109 -1.35 -8.82 -22.14
CA GLN A 109 -0.78 -9.01 -23.47
C GLN A 109 -1.08 -10.42 -24.01
N ARG A 110 -0.92 -11.45 -23.18
CA ARG A 110 -1.32 -12.82 -23.56
C ARG A 110 -2.80 -12.95 -23.89
N ALA A 111 -3.68 -12.28 -23.15
CA ALA A 111 -5.11 -12.28 -23.44
C ALA A 111 -5.41 -11.61 -24.79
N LEU A 112 -4.84 -10.44 -25.05
CA LEU A 112 -5.00 -9.71 -26.31
C LEU A 112 -4.43 -10.50 -27.51
N ASP A 113 -3.28 -11.14 -27.36
CA ASP A 113 -2.70 -11.98 -28.41
C ASP A 113 -3.57 -13.20 -28.73
N ASN A 114 -4.15 -13.83 -27.69
CA ASN A 114 -5.05 -14.96 -27.89
C ASN A 114 -6.38 -14.54 -28.54
N GLU A 115 -6.91 -13.37 -28.16
CA GLU A 115 -8.09 -12.78 -28.80
C GLU A 115 -7.81 -12.44 -30.26
N ARG A 116 -6.67 -11.81 -30.55
CA ARG A 116 -6.21 -11.53 -31.91
C ARG A 116 -6.10 -12.80 -32.74
N ARG A 117 -5.46 -13.86 -32.22
CA ARG A 117 -5.37 -15.17 -32.91
C ARG A 117 -6.75 -15.77 -33.17
N ARG A 118 -7.67 -15.67 -32.20
CA ARG A 118 -9.06 -16.15 -32.36
C ARG A 118 -9.76 -15.38 -33.49
N MET A 119 -9.68 -14.05 -33.47
CA MET A 119 -10.28 -13.19 -34.50
C MET A 119 -9.69 -13.45 -35.89
N GLU A 120 -8.37 -13.64 -36.00
CA GLU A 120 -7.71 -13.98 -37.26
C GLU A 120 -8.15 -15.36 -37.79
N ASN A 121 -8.30 -16.35 -36.91
CA ASN A 121 -8.77 -17.68 -37.29
C ASN A 121 -10.26 -17.67 -37.69
N GLU A 122 -11.10 -16.94 -36.94
CA GLU A 122 -12.51 -16.73 -37.28
C GLU A 122 -12.64 -16.02 -38.63
N TYR A 123 -11.82 -15.01 -38.88
CA TYR A 123 -11.76 -14.31 -40.16
C TYR A 123 -11.35 -15.23 -41.31
N LYS A 124 -10.28 -16.03 -41.14
CA LYS A 124 -9.85 -17.00 -42.17
C LYS A 124 -10.94 -18.03 -42.47
N ASN A 125 -11.60 -18.56 -41.44
CA ASN A 125 -12.70 -19.50 -41.60
C ASN A 125 -13.90 -18.86 -42.33
N ALA A 126 -14.24 -17.61 -41.98
CA ALA A 126 -15.29 -16.86 -42.68
C ALA A 126 -14.93 -16.60 -44.15
N LYS A 127 -13.68 -16.20 -44.43
CA LYS A 127 -13.19 -15.98 -45.80
C LYS A 127 -13.29 -17.24 -46.66
N LEU A 128 -12.88 -18.39 -46.13
CA LEU A 128 -12.99 -19.68 -46.83
C LEU A 128 -14.47 -20.05 -47.09
N GLY A 129 -15.33 -19.85 -46.09
CA GLY A 129 -16.78 -20.09 -46.23
C GLY A 129 -17.45 -19.15 -47.25
N MET A 130 -17.04 -17.89 -47.33
CA MET A 130 -17.55 -16.94 -48.32
C MET A 130 -17.08 -17.26 -49.74
N GLN A 131 -15.82 -17.66 -49.92
CA GLN A 131 -15.30 -18.05 -51.25
C GLN A 131 -15.93 -19.34 -51.79
N ALA A 132 -16.40 -20.24 -50.92
CA ALA A 132 -17.11 -21.45 -51.33
C ALA A 132 -18.53 -21.19 -51.89
N LEU A 133 -19.07 -19.98 -51.71
CA LEU A 133 -20.36 -19.60 -52.28
C LEU A 133 -20.16 -19.11 -53.71
N ASN A 134 -20.43 -20.00 -54.68
CA ASN A 134 -20.51 -19.63 -56.09
C ASN A 134 -21.51 -18.47 -56.27
N ALA A 135 -21.07 -17.34 -56.82
CA ALA A 135 -21.91 -16.14 -57.02
C ALA A 135 -23.22 -16.44 -57.77
N ASN A 136 -23.19 -17.42 -58.69
CA ASN A 136 -24.35 -17.84 -59.49
C ASN A 136 -25.38 -18.68 -58.72
N ARG A 137 -25.02 -19.22 -57.54
CA ARG A 137 -25.93 -20.00 -56.66
C ARG A 137 -26.19 -19.33 -55.32
N LEU A 138 -25.60 -18.15 -55.09
CA LEU A 138 -25.56 -17.44 -53.81
C LEU A 138 -26.94 -17.29 -53.17
N GLY A 139 -27.98 -16.93 -53.94
CA GLY A 139 -29.34 -16.75 -53.44
C GLY A 139 -29.99 -18.03 -52.91
N ASN A 140 -29.80 -19.16 -53.60
CA ASN A 140 -30.35 -20.45 -53.18
C ASN A 140 -29.53 -21.07 -52.04
N THR A 141 -28.20 -20.94 -52.08
CA THR A 141 -27.31 -21.37 -50.99
C THR A 141 -27.52 -20.55 -49.71
N MET A 142 -27.76 -19.24 -49.81
CA MET A 142 -28.10 -18.39 -48.66
C MET A 142 -29.42 -18.78 -48.01
N ARG A 143 -30.44 -19.13 -48.81
CA ARG A 143 -31.73 -19.61 -48.30
C ARG A 143 -31.62 -20.95 -47.59
N ASN A 144 -30.73 -21.83 -48.04
CA ASN A 144 -30.55 -23.17 -47.49
C ASN A 144 -29.60 -23.22 -46.28
N MET A 145 -28.91 -22.11 -45.96
CA MET A 145 -28.03 -22.05 -44.79
C MET A 145 -28.81 -21.98 -43.47
N ASN A 146 -28.28 -22.62 -42.44
CA ASN A 146 -28.84 -22.56 -41.09
C ASN A 146 -28.71 -21.13 -40.52
N LYS A 147 -29.68 -20.72 -39.68
CA LYS A 147 -29.72 -19.43 -38.98
C LYS A 147 -28.41 -19.07 -38.27
N LYS A 148 -27.65 -20.05 -37.77
CA LYS A 148 -26.32 -19.83 -37.17
C LYS A 148 -25.28 -19.36 -38.21
N GLN A 149 -25.26 -19.97 -39.39
CA GLN A 149 -24.36 -19.61 -40.50
C GLN A 149 -24.68 -18.20 -41.03
N LEU A 150 -25.97 -17.88 -41.19
CA LEU A 150 -26.41 -16.55 -41.62
C LEU A 150 -26.03 -15.45 -40.63
N ARG A 151 -26.12 -15.73 -39.32
CA ARG A 151 -25.65 -14.78 -38.29
C ARG A 151 -24.14 -14.54 -38.36
N GLN A 152 -23.36 -15.55 -38.74
CA GLN A 152 -21.91 -15.43 -38.87
C GLN A 152 -21.53 -14.63 -40.13
N ILE A 153 -22.24 -14.84 -41.25
CA ILE A 153 -22.11 -14.00 -42.45
C ILE A 153 -22.50 -12.55 -42.15
N LYS A 154 -23.59 -12.31 -41.40
CA LYS A 154 -23.99 -10.96 -41.00
C LYS A 154 -22.94 -10.25 -40.12
N LYS A 155 -22.21 -11.00 -39.29
CA LYS A 155 -21.09 -10.47 -38.48
C LYS A 155 -19.84 -10.20 -39.32
N SER A 156 -19.65 -10.92 -40.42
CA SER A 156 -18.53 -10.69 -41.36
C SER A 156 -18.97 -9.70 -42.45
N ARG A 157 -18.90 -8.41 -42.13
CA ARG A 157 -19.25 -7.33 -43.07
C ARG A 157 -17.98 -6.74 -43.71
N MET A 158 -18.06 -6.40 -44.99
CA MET A 158 -16.99 -5.65 -45.66
C MET A 158 -17.02 -4.20 -45.17
N ASN A 159 -15.88 -3.69 -44.70
CA ASN A 159 -15.71 -2.27 -44.41
C ASN A 159 -15.65 -1.52 -45.75
N SER A 160 -16.64 -0.67 -46.01
CA SER A 160 -16.80 0.03 -47.30
C SER A 160 -15.66 1.01 -47.62
N LYS A 161 -14.87 1.42 -46.62
CA LYS A 161 -13.77 2.37 -46.80
C LYS A 161 -12.44 1.67 -47.13
N THR A 162 -12.20 0.50 -46.55
CA THR A 162 -10.93 -0.23 -46.71
C THR A 162 -11.04 -1.44 -47.63
N GLY A 163 -12.27 -1.88 -47.96
CA GLY A 163 -12.53 -3.09 -48.73
C GLY A 163 -12.19 -4.39 -47.99
N VAL A 164 -11.76 -4.30 -46.73
CA VAL A 164 -11.40 -5.45 -45.88
C VAL A 164 -12.66 -5.97 -45.19
N VAL A 165 -12.83 -7.29 -45.17
CA VAL A 165 -13.91 -7.94 -44.41
C VAL A 165 -13.52 -7.95 -42.94
N GLU A 166 -14.35 -7.37 -42.08
CA GLU A 166 -14.12 -7.27 -40.63
C GLU A 166 -15.24 -8.03 -39.90
N PHE A 167 -14.88 -8.66 -38.78
CA PHE A 167 -15.86 -9.32 -37.92
C PHE A 167 -16.35 -8.30 -36.89
N VAL A 168 -17.57 -7.83 -37.09
CA VAL A 168 -18.17 -6.73 -36.31
C VAL A 168 -19.34 -7.27 -35.47
N GLY A 169 -19.61 -6.65 -34.32
CA GLY A 169 -20.78 -6.98 -33.52
C GLY A 169 -22.05 -6.90 -34.37
N ALA A 170 -22.96 -7.86 -34.23
CA ALA A 170 -24.14 -7.99 -35.12
C ALA A 170 -25.09 -6.77 -35.14
N TYR A 171 -24.88 -5.80 -34.23
CA TYR A 171 -25.65 -4.57 -34.05
C TYR A 171 -24.79 -3.31 -33.88
N GLU A 172 -23.48 -3.39 -34.06
CA GLU A 172 -22.66 -2.18 -34.10
C GLU A 172 -22.97 -1.47 -35.42
N LYS A 173 -23.48 -0.23 -35.34
CA LYS A 173 -23.75 0.61 -36.52
C LYS A 173 -22.43 1.07 -37.09
#